data_AF-C3Z405-F1
#
_entry.id   AF-C3Z405-F1
#
_cell.length_a   1.000
_cell.length_b   1.000
_cell.length_c   1.000
_cell.angle_alpha   90.00
_cell.angle_beta   90.00
_cell.angle_gamma   90.00
#
_symmetry.space_group_name_H-M   'P 1'
#
loop_
_entity.id
_entity.type
_entity.pdbx_description
1 polymer ?
#
loop_
_entity_poly.entity_id
_entity_poly.type
_entity_poly.pdbx_seq_one_letter_code
_entity_poly.pdbx_strand_id
1 'polypeptide(L)'
;MDVLDSLDTDHSFSSHMEEWDSMTEEYKQLEEEHKAYKQKVEELKNLQNKLGTSIKKQRKDLLQLSEKLQGCDVPAEYRSRMSDITEKMKERSEVFREIEAFLPKDNGIFLNTTLGRINVTMFSKSAKHRYKEEYEKFKFVMTIIMLFLSLTLRFVLESRYEKVGDAIFHFLLVWYYCTLTLRESILIVNGSRIKGWWVAHHYISTYLTGVGLTWPDSTTYHLFRDQYMDFSIYLSFVQILQYYYQSGCLYRLRALGERHNMDITVEGFQTWMWRGLKFLLPFVYLGHFFQLYNAYTLYQLSLLPECEEWQVLMMSATFFVLFLGNSISTWGTVANKLGDKSHEQRLRRQSLYQLEKCKKPDSSGLHHHRD
;
A
#
# COMPACT_ATOMS: atom_id res chain seq x y z
N MET A 1 11.45 63.68 -38.65
CA MET A 1 10.74 62.45 -38.23
C MET A 1 11.70 61.27 -38.31
N ASP A 2 12.45 61.14 -39.40
CA ASP A 2 13.44 60.07 -39.64
C ASP A 2 14.60 59.94 -38.62
N VAL A 3 15.09 61.03 -38.03
CA VAL A 3 16.22 60.97 -37.07
C VAL A 3 15.80 60.45 -35.69
N LEU A 4 14.54 60.70 -35.29
CA LEU A 4 14.02 60.18 -34.02
C LEU A 4 13.66 58.69 -34.14
N ASP A 5 13.11 58.28 -35.29
CA ASP A 5 12.79 56.88 -35.58
C ASP A 5 14.05 56.00 -35.69
N SER A 6 15.14 56.53 -36.26
CA SER A 6 16.45 55.85 -36.32
C SER A 6 17.13 55.70 -34.95
N LEU A 7 17.00 56.69 -34.08
CA LEU A 7 17.55 56.63 -32.71
C LEU A 7 16.79 55.64 -31.82
N ASP A 8 15.47 55.54 -31.99
CA ASP A 8 14.63 54.57 -31.26
C ASP A 8 14.89 53.13 -31.73
N THR A 9 15.16 52.94 -33.03
CA THR A 9 15.55 51.63 -33.58
C THR A 9 16.95 51.19 -33.14
N ASP A 10 17.93 52.10 -33.09
CA ASP A 10 19.28 51.78 -32.61
C ASP A 10 19.30 51.47 -31.11
N HIS A 11 18.55 52.21 -30.28
CA HIS A 11 18.42 51.92 -28.86
C HIS A 11 17.69 50.59 -28.62
N SER A 12 16.63 50.31 -29.39
CA SER A 12 15.94 49.02 -29.35
C SER A 12 16.90 47.90 -29.73
N PHE A 13 17.66 48.01 -30.82
CA PHE A 13 18.61 46.99 -31.27
C PHE A 13 19.72 46.72 -30.25
N SER A 14 20.28 47.76 -29.63
CA SER A 14 21.27 47.62 -28.55
C SER A 14 20.70 46.86 -27.34
N SER A 15 19.46 47.17 -26.94
CA SER A 15 18.78 46.45 -25.86
C SER A 15 18.57 44.97 -26.18
N HIS A 16 18.22 44.64 -27.42
CA HIS A 16 18.06 43.25 -27.86
C HIS A 16 19.40 42.48 -27.88
N MET A 17 20.51 43.17 -28.19
CA MET A 17 21.86 42.57 -28.15
C MET A 17 22.33 42.32 -26.71
N GLU A 18 22.09 43.25 -25.78
CA GLU A 18 22.39 43.04 -24.36
C GLU A 18 21.56 41.88 -23.77
N GLU A 19 20.29 41.76 -24.16
CA GLU A 19 19.44 40.63 -23.77
C GLU A 19 19.97 39.31 -24.35
N TRP A 20 20.42 39.29 -25.60
CA TRP A 20 21.07 38.13 -26.22
C TRP A 20 22.36 37.72 -25.51
N ASP A 21 23.20 38.68 -25.12
CA ASP A 21 24.44 38.40 -24.39
C ASP A 21 24.14 37.84 -22.99
N SER A 22 23.13 38.38 -22.30
CA SER A 22 22.65 37.85 -21.02
C SER A 22 22.15 36.40 -21.16
N MET A 23 21.30 36.13 -22.16
CA MET A 23 20.81 34.78 -22.45
C MET A 23 21.95 33.82 -22.83
N THR A 24 22.96 34.30 -23.54
CA THR A 24 24.13 33.51 -23.92
C THR A 24 24.93 33.10 -22.68
N GLU A 25 25.08 33.99 -21.71
CA GLU A 25 25.77 33.69 -20.47
C GLU A 25 24.96 32.73 -19.58
N GLU A 26 23.64 32.93 -19.47
CA GLU A 26 22.73 31.98 -18.81
C GLU A 26 22.77 30.58 -19.47
N TYR A 27 22.84 30.52 -20.80
CA TYR A 27 22.96 29.26 -21.54
C TYR A 27 24.26 28.52 -21.21
N LYS A 28 25.39 29.23 -21.14
CA LYS A 28 26.67 28.61 -20.74
C LYS A 28 26.60 28.05 -19.32
N GLN A 29 26.00 28.79 -18.38
CA GLN A 29 25.81 28.30 -17.00
C GLN A 29 24.95 27.03 -16.98
N LEU A 30 23.87 26.99 -17.76
CA LEU A 30 23.01 25.81 -17.90
C LEU A 30 23.77 24.60 -18.45
N GLU A 31 24.66 24.78 -19.43
CA GLU A 31 25.51 23.70 -19.97
C GLU A 31 26.46 23.13 -18.90
N GLU A 32 27.07 24.01 -18.09
CA GLU A 32 27.95 23.60 -16.99
C GLU A 32 27.16 22.83 -15.90
N GLU A 33 25.99 23.33 -15.50
CA GLU A 33 25.11 22.66 -14.55
C GLU A 33 24.66 21.27 -15.04
N HIS A 34 24.30 21.16 -16.33
CA HIS A 34 23.90 19.90 -16.94
C HIS A 34 25.06 18.89 -16.98
N LYS A 35 26.29 19.35 -17.25
CA LYS A 35 27.48 18.50 -17.20
C LYS A 35 27.72 17.98 -15.77
N ALA A 36 27.61 18.86 -14.78
CA ALA A 36 27.72 18.47 -13.37
C ALA A 36 26.62 17.47 -12.95
N TYR A 37 25.39 17.67 -13.42
CA TYR A 37 24.28 16.73 -13.19
C TYR A 37 24.59 15.33 -13.73
N LYS A 38 25.02 15.21 -14.99
CA LYS A 38 25.38 13.92 -15.61
C LYS A 38 26.46 13.20 -14.83
N GLN A 39 27.48 13.92 -14.38
CA GLN A 39 28.56 13.35 -13.58
C GLN A 39 28.02 12.78 -12.25
N LYS A 40 27.20 13.55 -11.52
CA LYS A 40 26.59 13.11 -10.26
C LYS A 40 25.69 11.88 -10.43
N VAL A 41 24.99 11.76 -11.56
CA VAL A 41 24.16 10.57 -11.87
C VAL A 41 25.03 9.32 -12.02
N GLU A 42 26.17 9.40 -12.72
CA GLU A 42 27.06 8.26 -12.89
C GLU A 42 27.77 7.88 -11.58
N GLU A 43 28.19 8.87 -10.80
CA GLU A 43 28.74 8.67 -9.45
C GLU A 43 27.74 7.94 -8.53
N LEU A 44 26.47 8.36 -8.56
CA LEU A 44 25.40 7.72 -7.80
C LEU A 44 25.24 6.25 -8.21
N LYS A 45 25.22 5.96 -9.52
CA LYS A 45 25.10 4.59 -10.05
C LYS A 45 26.27 3.71 -9.62
N ASN A 46 27.49 4.24 -9.65
CA ASN A 46 28.69 3.53 -9.19
C ASN A 46 28.62 3.22 -7.69
N LEU A 47 28.19 4.18 -6.87
CA LEU A 47 27.97 3.97 -5.44
C LEU A 47 26.90 2.91 -5.17
N GLN A 48 25.79 2.94 -5.90
CA GLN A 48 24.72 1.96 -5.79
C GLN A 48 25.23 0.54 -6.07
N ASN A 49 26.01 0.35 -7.15
CA ASN A 49 26.59 -0.95 -7.49
C ASN A 49 27.59 -1.44 -6.44
N LYS A 50 28.46 -0.54 -5.94
CA LYS A 50 29.45 -0.86 -4.91
C LYS A 50 28.79 -1.25 -3.58
N LEU A 51 27.76 -0.52 -3.17
CA LEU A 51 27.00 -0.85 -1.96
C LEU A 51 26.23 -2.16 -2.11
N GLY A 52 25.55 -2.36 -3.24
CA GLY A 52 24.80 -3.59 -3.52
C GLY A 52 25.67 -4.84 -3.50
N THR A 53 26.87 -4.79 -4.11
CA THR A 53 27.82 -5.90 -4.09
C THR A 53 28.39 -6.16 -2.69
N SER A 54 28.71 -5.09 -1.94
CA SER A 54 29.24 -5.20 -0.57
C SER A 54 28.23 -5.81 0.40
N ILE A 55 26.96 -5.43 0.31
CA ILE A 55 25.88 -5.98 1.16
C ILE A 55 25.62 -7.45 0.81
N LYS A 56 25.55 -7.80 -0.48
CA LYS A 56 25.39 -9.20 -0.91
C LYS A 56 26.50 -10.09 -0.34
N LYS A 57 27.75 -9.61 -0.35
CA LYS A 57 28.89 -10.31 0.27
C LYS A 57 28.71 -10.46 1.78
N GLN A 58 28.46 -9.36 2.50
CA GLN A 58 28.30 -9.39 3.96
C GLN A 58 27.13 -10.28 4.41
N ARG A 59 25.99 -10.30 3.70
CA ARG A 59 24.89 -11.22 3.99
C ARG A 59 25.30 -12.67 3.86
N LYS A 60 26.03 -13.01 2.79
CA LYS A 60 26.54 -14.37 2.57
C LYS A 60 27.47 -14.79 3.70
N ASP A 61 28.38 -13.91 4.10
CA ASP A 61 29.34 -14.17 5.19
C ASP A 61 28.62 -14.35 6.54
N LEU A 62 27.59 -13.53 6.83
CA LEU A 62 26.75 -13.67 8.03
C LEU A 62 25.95 -14.98 8.04
N LEU A 63 25.38 -15.39 6.90
CA LEU A 63 24.66 -16.66 6.78
C LEU A 63 25.59 -17.84 7.07
N GLN A 64 26.77 -17.85 6.45
CA GLN A 64 27.77 -18.89 6.68
C GLN A 64 28.27 -18.92 8.13
N LEU A 65 28.44 -17.76 8.75
CA LEU A 65 28.80 -17.68 10.17
C LEU A 65 27.67 -18.22 11.05
N SER A 66 26.42 -17.87 10.76
CA SER A 66 25.25 -18.36 11.49
C SER A 66 25.15 -19.89 11.45
N GLU A 67 25.32 -20.49 10.27
CA GLU A 67 25.29 -21.95 10.09
C GLU A 67 26.41 -22.63 10.89
N LYS A 68 27.64 -22.09 10.85
CA LYS A 68 28.76 -22.60 11.63
C LYS A 68 28.51 -22.52 13.14
N LEU A 69 27.92 -21.42 13.61
CA LEU A 69 27.62 -21.24 15.03
C LEU A 69 26.48 -22.14 15.51
N GLN A 70 25.50 -22.46 14.66
CA GLN A 70 24.44 -23.42 14.98
C GLN A 70 24.93 -24.87 15.03
N GLY A 71 25.98 -25.20 14.28
CA GLY A 71 26.59 -26.54 14.28
C GLY A 71 27.56 -26.80 15.44
N CYS A 72 27.89 -25.80 16.25
CA CYS A 72 28.81 -25.93 17.38
C CYS A 72 28.05 -26.18 18.69
N ASP A 73 28.49 -27.17 19.47
CA ASP A 73 28.01 -27.34 20.85
C ASP A 73 28.68 -26.27 21.74
N VAL A 74 27.89 -25.35 22.30
CA VAL A 74 28.41 -24.13 22.95
C VAL A 74 28.60 -24.37 24.45
N PRO A 75 29.85 -24.34 24.96
CA PRO A 75 30.11 -24.46 26.39
C PRO A 75 29.45 -23.33 27.18
N ALA A 76 29.04 -23.60 28.42
CA ALA A 76 28.28 -22.66 29.25
C ALA A 76 28.92 -21.26 29.38
N GLU A 77 30.27 -21.21 29.45
CA GLU A 77 31.06 -19.97 29.53
C GLU A 77 30.90 -19.06 28.29
N TYR A 78 30.72 -19.65 27.11
CA TYR A 78 30.62 -18.91 25.85
C TYR A 78 29.16 -18.59 25.44
N ARG A 79 28.15 -19.04 26.20
CA ARG A 79 26.74 -18.79 25.88
C ARG A 79 26.37 -17.31 25.89
N SER A 80 26.89 -16.53 26.84
CA SER A 80 26.69 -15.07 26.86
C SER A 80 27.26 -14.43 25.60
N ARG A 81 28.49 -14.81 25.22
CA ARG A 81 29.16 -14.28 24.02
C ARG A 81 28.45 -14.70 22.72
N MET A 82 27.89 -15.90 22.68
CA MET A 82 27.07 -16.38 21.56
C MET A 82 25.77 -15.56 21.42
N SER A 83 25.12 -15.25 22.54
CA SER A 83 23.94 -14.36 22.56
C SER A 83 24.28 -12.98 22.00
N ASP A 84 25.37 -12.36 22.47
CA ASP A 84 25.81 -11.04 22.00
C ASP A 84 26.15 -11.02 20.50
N ILE A 85 26.81 -12.09 20.00
CA ILE A 85 27.11 -12.22 18.57
C ILE A 85 25.81 -12.34 17.77
N THR A 86 24.87 -13.16 18.22
CA THR A 86 23.57 -13.37 17.56
C THR A 86 22.76 -12.08 17.51
N GLU A 87 22.77 -11.29 18.60
CA GLU A 87 22.14 -9.97 18.65
C GLU A 87 22.79 -9.00 17.66
N LYS A 88 24.11 -8.88 17.65
CA LYS A 88 24.85 -8.04 16.70
C LYS A 88 24.62 -8.45 15.24
N MET A 89 24.47 -9.75 14.97
CA MET A 89 24.13 -10.25 13.64
C MET A 89 22.73 -9.79 13.21
N LYS A 90 21.76 -9.81 14.15
CA LYS A 90 20.41 -9.32 13.92
C LYS A 90 20.39 -7.81 13.68
N GLU A 91 21.11 -7.03 14.49
CA GLU A 91 21.25 -5.58 14.29
C GLU A 91 21.85 -5.24 12.91
N ARG A 92 22.94 -5.91 12.52
CA ARG A 92 23.54 -5.74 11.18
C ARG A 92 22.58 -6.07 10.06
N SER A 93 21.77 -7.11 10.21
CA SER A 93 20.74 -7.47 9.23
C SER A 93 19.67 -6.38 9.08
N GLU A 94 19.28 -5.72 10.17
CA GLU A 94 18.34 -4.60 10.12
C GLU A 94 18.97 -3.38 9.41
N VAL A 95 20.23 -3.06 9.70
CA VAL A 95 20.98 -2.00 9.01
C VAL A 95 21.10 -2.28 7.51
N PHE A 96 21.39 -3.53 7.11
CA PHE A 96 21.42 -3.90 5.70
C PHE A 96 20.07 -3.69 5.03
N ARG A 97 18.97 -4.01 5.71
CA ARG A 97 17.62 -3.77 5.19
C ARG A 97 17.33 -2.28 4.98
N GLU A 98 17.84 -1.41 5.86
CA GLU A 98 17.71 0.04 5.71
C GLU A 98 18.50 0.55 4.51
N ILE A 99 19.73 0.10 4.31
CA ILE A 99 20.54 0.50 3.16
C ILE A 99 19.91 -0.03 1.86
N GLU A 100 19.50 -1.30 1.81
CA GLU A 100 18.81 -1.92 0.67
C GLU A 100 17.48 -1.23 0.33
N ALA A 101 16.85 -0.52 1.27
CA ALA A 101 15.65 0.25 1.00
C ALA A 101 15.90 1.41 0.02
N PHE A 102 17.15 1.86 -0.12
CA PHE A 102 17.57 2.95 -1.01
C PHE A 102 18.42 2.48 -2.19
N LEU A 103 18.61 1.16 -2.36
CA LEU A 103 19.32 0.59 -3.49
C LEU A 103 18.35 0.06 -4.54
N PRO A 104 18.74 0.06 -5.83
CA PRO A 104 17.96 -0.56 -6.90
C PRO A 104 17.65 -2.02 -6.54
N LYS A 105 16.35 -2.36 -6.49
CA LYS A 105 15.90 -3.73 -6.23
C LYS A 105 15.50 -4.43 -7.51
N ASP A 106 15.67 -5.75 -7.51
CA ASP A 106 15.16 -6.61 -8.56
C ASP A 106 13.63 -6.68 -8.48
N ASN A 107 12.98 -6.51 -9.63
CA ASN A 107 11.54 -6.63 -9.75
C ASN A 107 11.13 -8.10 -9.63
N GLY A 108 9.94 -8.35 -9.04
CA GLY A 108 9.31 -9.66 -9.11
C GLY A 108 8.91 -10.04 -10.55
N ILE A 109 8.60 -11.32 -10.77
CA ILE A 109 8.25 -11.88 -12.09
C ILE A 109 7.16 -11.04 -12.78
N PHE A 110 6.06 -10.74 -12.08
CA PHE A 110 4.96 -9.93 -12.62
C PHE A 110 5.42 -8.56 -13.17
N LEU A 111 6.15 -7.78 -12.37
CA LEU A 111 6.65 -6.47 -12.80
C LEU A 111 7.63 -6.56 -13.96
N ASN A 112 8.51 -7.58 -13.96
CA ASN A 112 9.41 -7.81 -15.08
C ASN A 112 8.67 -8.15 -16.37
N THR A 113 7.58 -8.91 -16.29
CA THR A 113 6.74 -9.24 -17.44
C THR A 113 5.97 -8.01 -17.94
N THR A 114 5.41 -7.19 -17.04
CA THR A 114 4.55 -6.07 -17.41
C THR A 114 5.31 -4.79 -17.79
N LEU A 115 6.38 -4.45 -17.08
CA LEU A 115 7.16 -3.22 -17.26
C LEU A 115 8.54 -3.46 -17.90
N GLY A 116 8.94 -4.72 -18.10
CA GLY A 116 10.30 -5.06 -18.47
C GLY A 116 11.28 -4.94 -17.30
N ARG A 117 12.58 -5.08 -17.59
CA ARG A 117 13.67 -5.02 -16.59
C ARG A 117 14.05 -3.58 -16.22
N ILE A 118 13.06 -2.72 -16.01
CA ILE A 118 13.25 -1.32 -15.62
C ILE A 118 13.20 -1.22 -14.11
N ASN A 119 14.15 -0.50 -13.50
CA ASN A 119 14.14 -0.32 -12.06
C ASN A 119 13.07 0.70 -11.62
N VAL A 120 12.10 0.26 -10.82
CA VAL A 120 11.02 1.11 -10.27
C VAL A 120 11.28 1.56 -8.83
N THR A 121 12.53 1.43 -8.35
CA THR A 121 12.89 1.80 -6.98
C THR A 121 12.94 3.32 -6.84
N MET A 122 12.27 3.82 -5.81
CA MET A 122 12.27 5.21 -5.41
C MET A 122 13.34 5.40 -4.35
N PHE A 123 14.35 6.23 -4.64
CA PHE A 123 15.49 6.45 -3.76
C PHE A 123 15.22 7.48 -2.64
N SER A 124 14.07 8.16 -2.67
CA SER A 124 13.69 9.13 -1.63
C SER A 124 12.51 8.64 -0.81
N LYS A 125 12.56 8.86 0.52
CA LYS A 125 11.41 8.65 1.40
C LYS A 125 10.20 9.48 0.95
N SER A 126 10.42 10.73 0.54
CA SER A 126 9.35 11.62 0.05
C SER A 126 8.72 11.12 -1.25
N ALA A 127 9.51 10.55 -2.17
CA ALA A 127 9.00 9.94 -3.40
C ALA A 127 8.12 8.72 -3.11
N LYS A 128 8.55 7.83 -2.21
CA LYS A 128 7.75 6.68 -1.76
C LYS A 128 6.42 7.09 -1.15
N HIS A 129 6.43 8.13 -0.33
CA HIS A 129 5.22 8.64 0.33
C HIS A 129 4.26 9.25 -0.67
N ARG A 130 4.76 10.11 -1.56
CA ARG A 130 3.97 10.74 -2.63
C ARG A 130 3.32 9.70 -3.54
N TYR A 131 4.06 8.67 -3.95
CA TYR A 131 3.48 7.59 -4.75
C TYR A 131 2.37 6.84 -4.02
N LYS A 132 2.54 6.60 -2.71
CA LYS A 132 1.51 5.97 -1.90
C LYS A 132 0.26 6.85 -1.78
N GLU A 133 0.41 8.16 -1.61
CA GLU A 133 -0.70 9.11 -1.60
C GLU A 133 -1.44 9.12 -2.95
N GLU A 134 -0.71 9.17 -4.07
CA GLU A 134 -1.30 9.10 -5.41
C GLU A 134 -2.02 7.77 -5.69
N TYR A 135 -1.53 6.67 -5.10
CA TYR A 135 -2.23 5.38 -5.12
C TYR A 135 -3.54 5.41 -4.32
N GLU A 136 -3.53 5.94 -3.09
CA GLU A 136 -4.74 6.06 -2.27
C GLU A 136 -5.77 7.01 -2.90
N LYS A 137 -5.31 8.16 -3.43
CA LYS A 137 -6.15 9.12 -4.16
C LYS A 137 -6.76 8.50 -5.41
N PHE A 138 -5.98 7.73 -6.18
CA PHE A 138 -6.50 7.00 -7.34
C PHE A 138 -7.62 6.03 -6.97
N LYS A 139 -7.43 5.23 -5.91
CA LYS A 139 -8.49 4.34 -5.41
C LYS A 139 -9.75 5.11 -5.11
N PHE A 140 -9.65 6.20 -4.35
CA PHE A 140 -10.79 7.01 -3.96
C PHE A 140 -11.52 7.60 -5.17
N VAL A 141 -10.80 8.26 -6.08
CA VAL A 141 -11.40 8.86 -7.29
C VAL A 141 -12.12 7.80 -8.13
N MET A 142 -11.51 6.64 -8.34
CA MET A 142 -12.11 5.56 -9.11
C MET A 142 -13.33 4.97 -8.42
N THR A 143 -13.31 4.81 -7.09
CA THR A 143 -14.48 4.37 -6.32
C THR A 143 -15.66 5.34 -6.48
N ILE A 144 -15.41 6.65 -6.49
CA ILE A 144 -16.47 7.65 -6.73
C ILE A 144 -17.03 7.52 -8.15
N ILE A 145 -16.18 7.38 -9.16
CA ILE A 145 -16.63 7.18 -10.56
C ILE A 145 -17.48 5.90 -10.67
N MET A 146 -17.02 4.78 -10.10
CA MET A 146 -17.75 3.50 -10.12
C MET A 146 -19.08 3.58 -9.35
N LEU A 147 -19.14 4.32 -8.24
CA LEU A 147 -20.38 4.55 -7.50
C LEU A 147 -21.41 5.29 -8.35
N PHE A 148 -21.03 6.40 -8.97
CA PHE A 148 -21.96 7.14 -9.83
C PHE A 148 -22.39 6.32 -11.04
N LEU A 149 -21.45 5.64 -11.69
CA LEU A 149 -21.76 4.81 -12.86
C LEU A 149 -22.70 3.65 -12.50
N SER A 150 -22.48 2.96 -11.37
CA SER A 150 -23.37 1.88 -10.91
C SER A 150 -24.76 2.40 -10.51
N LEU A 151 -24.87 3.58 -9.88
CA LEU A 151 -26.17 4.23 -9.60
C LEU A 151 -26.93 4.58 -10.89
N THR A 152 -26.23 5.14 -11.89
CA THR A 152 -26.84 5.46 -13.20
C THR A 152 -27.31 4.19 -13.92
N LEU A 153 -26.49 3.13 -13.92
CA LEU A 153 -26.83 1.83 -14.53
C LEU A 153 -27.99 1.14 -13.84
N ARG A 154 -28.16 1.36 -12.53
CA ARG A 154 -29.21 0.75 -11.71
C ARG A 154 -30.57 1.45 -11.83
N PHE A 155 -30.58 2.79 -11.91
CA PHE A 155 -31.80 3.57 -11.72
C PHE A 155 -32.21 4.45 -12.92
N VAL A 156 -31.30 4.72 -13.87
CA VAL A 156 -31.53 5.73 -14.92
C VAL A 156 -31.58 5.12 -16.32
N LEU A 157 -30.72 4.16 -16.62
CA LEU A 157 -30.63 3.59 -17.97
C LEU A 157 -31.82 2.67 -18.25
N GLU A 158 -32.58 3.00 -19.31
CA GLU A 158 -33.66 2.16 -19.84
C GLU A 158 -33.09 0.89 -20.51
N SER A 159 -33.90 -0.18 -20.51
CA SER A 159 -33.55 -1.55 -20.92
C SER A 159 -32.81 -1.71 -22.25
N ARG A 160 -32.94 -0.75 -23.18
CA ARG A 160 -32.30 -0.81 -24.50
C ARG A 160 -30.77 -0.60 -24.45
N TYR A 161 -30.24 0.14 -23.49
CA TYR A 161 -28.80 0.51 -23.43
C TYR A 161 -28.05 -0.11 -22.25
N GLU A 162 -28.74 -0.88 -21.41
CA GLU A 162 -28.17 -1.48 -20.20
C GLU A 162 -26.93 -2.33 -20.49
N LYS A 163 -26.98 -3.20 -21.51
CA LYS A 163 -25.88 -4.13 -21.78
C LYS A 163 -24.58 -3.45 -22.17
N VAL A 164 -24.65 -2.38 -22.97
CA VAL A 164 -23.47 -1.61 -23.38
C VAL A 164 -22.90 -0.86 -22.17
N GLY A 165 -23.76 -0.25 -21.36
CA GLY A 165 -23.34 0.42 -20.13
C GLY A 165 -22.68 -0.54 -19.14
N ASP A 166 -23.25 -1.73 -18.96
CA ASP A 166 -22.70 -2.76 -18.10
C ASP A 166 -21.35 -3.27 -18.61
N ALA A 167 -21.18 -3.43 -19.92
CA ALA A 167 -19.89 -3.81 -20.51
C ALA A 167 -18.81 -2.75 -20.26
N ILE A 168 -19.15 -1.45 -20.41
CA ILE A 168 -18.25 -0.34 -20.07
C ILE A 168 -17.89 -0.39 -18.58
N PHE A 169 -18.85 -0.65 -17.71
CA PHE A 169 -18.62 -0.77 -16.27
C PHE A 169 -17.69 -1.94 -15.91
N HIS A 170 -17.92 -3.12 -16.48
CA HIS A 170 -17.05 -4.29 -16.28
C HIS A 170 -15.65 -4.05 -16.84
N PHE A 171 -15.53 -3.42 -18.01
CA PHE A 171 -14.24 -3.05 -18.58
C PHE A 171 -13.47 -2.08 -17.68
N LEU A 172 -14.16 -1.07 -17.14
CA LEU A 172 -13.58 -0.12 -16.17
C LEU A 172 -13.08 -0.86 -14.92
N LEU A 173 -13.84 -1.82 -14.40
CA LEU A 173 -13.44 -2.64 -13.25
C LEU A 173 -12.21 -3.51 -13.55
N VAL A 174 -12.17 -4.18 -14.70
CA VAL A 174 -11.00 -4.97 -15.14
C VAL A 174 -9.77 -4.06 -15.19
N TRP A 175 -9.88 -2.91 -15.85
CA TRP A 175 -8.80 -1.93 -15.93
C TRP A 175 -8.36 -1.43 -14.55
N TYR A 176 -9.32 -1.16 -13.66
CA TYR A 176 -9.07 -0.70 -12.30
C TYR A 176 -8.26 -1.73 -11.50
N TYR A 177 -8.70 -2.98 -11.44
CA TYR A 177 -8.02 -4.02 -10.65
C TYR A 177 -6.65 -4.40 -11.25
N CYS A 178 -6.50 -4.38 -12.58
CA CYS A 178 -5.19 -4.50 -13.23
C CYS A 178 -4.25 -3.37 -12.81
N THR A 179 -4.75 -2.13 -12.80
CA THR A 179 -3.97 -0.96 -12.39
C THR A 179 -3.58 -1.01 -10.92
N LEU A 180 -4.47 -1.46 -10.04
CA LEU A 180 -4.14 -1.68 -8.62
C LEU A 180 -3.03 -2.70 -8.46
N THR A 181 -3.13 -3.82 -9.15
CA THR A 181 -2.12 -4.89 -9.10
C THR A 181 -0.73 -4.37 -9.50
N LEU A 182 -0.66 -3.55 -10.54
CA LEU A 182 0.57 -2.90 -10.97
C LEU A 182 1.11 -1.92 -9.91
N ARG A 183 0.27 -1.01 -9.43
CA ARG A 183 0.66 0.00 -8.44
C ARG A 183 1.08 -0.64 -7.10
N GLU A 184 0.39 -1.68 -6.66
CA GLU A 184 0.73 -2.42 -5.44
C GLU A 184 2.03 -3.19 -5.57
N SER A 185 2.29 -3.79 -6.74
CA SER A 185 3.58 -4.44 -6.99
C SER A 185 4.73 -3.44 -6.90
N ILE A 186 4.57 -2.22 -7.44
CA ILE A 186 5.56 -1.13 -7.29
C ILE A 186 5.72 -0.73 -5.82
N LEU A 187 4.62 -0.62 -5.07
CA LEU A 187 4.66 -0.33 -3.63
C LEU A 187 5.40 -1.41 -2.84
N ILE A 188 5.22 -2.70 -3.16
CA ILE A 188 5.86 -3.83 -2.50
C ILE A 188 7.38 -3.79 -2.71
N VAL A 189 7.84 -3.59 -3.95
CA VAL A 189 9.28 -3.42 -4.25
C VAL A 189 9.87 -2.27 -3.42
N ASN A 190 9.11 -1.17 -3.28
CA ASN A 190 9.52 0.01 -2.53
C ASN A 190 9.38 -0.10 -0.99
N GLY A 191 9.00 -1.27 -0.47
CA GLY A 191 8.98 -1.58 0.96
C GLY A 191 7.62 -1.49 1.64
N SER A 192 6.54 -1.32 0.88
CA SER A 192 5.18 -1.39 1.43
C SER A 192 4.85 -2.81 1.88
N ARG A 193 4.40 -2.96 3.12
CA ARG A 193 3.98 -4.24 3.71
C ARG A 193 2.51 -4.53 3.41
N ILE A 194 2.22 -4.87 2.15
CA ILE A 194 0.88 -5.29 1.72
C ILE A 194 0.74 -6.78 1.99
N LYS A 195 -0.36 -7.21 2.62
CA LYS A 195 -0.60 -8.65 2.88
C LYS A 195 -0.84 -9.36 1.55
N GLY A 196 -0.28 -10.56 1.40
CA GLY A 196 -0.39 -11.35 0.16
C GLY A 196 -1.82 -11.61 -0.30
N TRP A 197 -2.78 -11.77 0.63
CA TRP A 197 -4.20 -11.89 0.29
C TRP A 197 -4.73 -10.70 -0.51
N TRP A 198 -4.36 -9.46 -0.18
CA TRP A 198 -4.86 -8.28 -0.90
C TRP A 198 -4.34 -8.21 -2.33
N VAL A 199 -3.10 -8.66 -2.54
CA VAL A 199 -2.53 -8.80 -3.88
C VAL A 199 -3.30 -9.87 -4.66
N ALA A 200 -3.50 -11.06 -4.08
CA ALA A 200 -4.27 -12.15 -4.70
C ALA A 200 -5.72 -11.73 -4.99
N HIS A 201 -6.35 -11.00 -4.08
CA HIS A 201 -7.71 -10.49 -4.21
C HIS A 201 -7.90 -9.65 -5.47
N HIS A 202 -6.94 -8.79 -5.82
CA HIS A 202 -7.01 -7.99 -7.05
C HIS A 202 -6.95 -8.85 -8.30
N TYR A 203 -6.07 -9.85 -8.36
CA TYR A 203 -6.04 -10.80 -9.48
C TYR A 203 -7.36 -11.57 -9.63
N ILE A 204 -7.91 -12.04 -8.51
CA ILE A 204 -9.19 -12.77 -8.48
C ILE A 204 -10.33 -11.84 -8.91
N SER A 205 -10.31 -10.57 -8.49
CA SER A 205 -11.31 -9.57 -8.87
C SER A 205 -11.21 -9.19 -10.35
N THR A 206 -10.00 -9.03 -10.91
CA THR A 206 -9.80 -8.87 -12.36
C THR A 206 -10.39 -10.04 -13.13
N TYR A 207 -10.15 -11.27 -12.67
CA TYR A 207 -10.74 -12.47 -13.27
C TYR A 207 -12.27 -12.44 -13.20
N LEU A 208 -12.85 -12.18 -12.01
CA LEU A 208 -14.29 -12.11 -11.80
C LEU A 208 -14.96 -11.13 -12.77
N THR A 209 -14.43 -9.90 -12.85
CA THR A 209 -15.01 -8.84 -13.68
C THR A 209 -14.74 -9.08 -15.16
N GLY A 210 -13.65 -9.77 -15.50
CA GLY A 210 -13.36 -10.24 -16.85
C GLY A 210 -14.34 -11.32 -17.32
N VAL A 211 -14.66 -12.29 -16.46
CA VAL A 211 -15.71 -13.28 -16.75
C VAL A 211 -17.06 -12.59 -16.93
N GLY A 212 -17.42 -11.65 -16.04
CA GLY A 212 -18.64 -10.85 -16.17
C GLY A 212 -18.72 -10.04 -17.47
N LEU A 213 -17.60 -9.46 -17.92
CA LEU A 213 -17.51 -8.76 -19.20
C LEU A 213 -17.82 -9.68 -20.40
N THR A 214 -17.44 -10.95 -20.32
CA THR A 214 -17.68 -11.95 -21.37
C THR A 214 -19.04 -12.65 -21.25
N TRP A 215 -19.86 -12.33 -20.25
CA TRP A 215 -21.16 -12.96 -20.07
C TRP A 215 -22.13 -12.49 -21.17
N PRO A 216 -22.62 -13.38 -22.05
CA PRO A 216 -23.53 -13.00 -23.12
C PRO A 216 -24.87 -12.46 -22.59
N ASP A 217 -25.59 -11.78 -23.47
CA ASP A 217 -26.95 -11.32 -23.17
C ASP A 217 -27.88 -12.53 -23.09
N SER A 218 -28.31 -12.85 -21.87
CA SER A 218 -29.00 -14.11 -21.53
C SER A 218 -29.99 -13.88 -20.39
N THR A 219 -30.94 -14.80 -20.22
CA THR A 219 -31.92 -14.70 -19.11
C THR A 219 -31.23 -14.73 -17.75
N THR A 220 -30.23 -15.58 -17.57
CA THR A 220 -29.46 -15.68 -16.32
C THR A 220 -28.70 -14.39 -16.00
N TYR A 221 -28.18 -13.70 -17.03
CA TYR A 221 -27.55 -12.39 -16.89
C TYR A 221 -28.53 -11.34 -16.33
N HIS A 222 -29.71 -11.21 -16.94
CA HIS A 222 -30.70 -10.21 -16.50
C HIS A 222 -31.23 -10.50 -15.10
N LEU A 223 -31.39 -11.77 -14.72
CA LEU A 223 -31.82 -12.16 -13.38
C LEU A 223 -30.80 -11.76 -12.30
N PHE A 224 -29.50 -11.77 -12.62
CA PHE A 224 -28.45 -11.42 -11.67
C PHE A 224 -28.02 -9.95 -11.72
N ARG A 225 -28.26 -9.25 -12.84
CA ARG A 225 -27.78 -7.90 -13.13
C ARG A 225 -28.03 -6.91 -12.00
N ASP A 226 -29.28 -6.79 -11.56
CA ASP A 226 -29.68 -5.82 -10.53
C ASP A 226 -28.96 -6.08 -9.20
N GLN A 227 -28.86 -7.36 -8.82
CA GLN A 227 -28.13 -7.77 -7.62
C GLN A 227 -26.63 -7.42 -7.72
N TYR A 228 -26.02 -7.57 -8.89
CA TYR A 228 -24.63 -7.17 -9.12
C TYR A 228 -24.43 -5.65 -9.03
N MET A 229 -25.37 -4.85 -9.54
CA MET A 229 -25.31 -3.40 -9.44
C MET A 229 -25.49 -2.93 -7.99
N ASP A 230 -26.45 -3.51 -7.26
CA ASP A 230 -26.65 -3.23 -5.83
C ASP A 230 -25.41 -3.61 -5.01
N PHE A 231 -24.77 -4.74 -5.33
CA PHE A 231 -23.49 -5.13 -4.75
C PHE A 231 -22.37 -4.13 -5.06
N SER A 232 -22.31 -3.62 -6.29
CA SER A 232 -21.28 -2.67 -6.73
C SER A 232 -21.41 -1.30 -6.06
N ILE A 233 -22.65 -0.82 -5.89
CA ILE A 233 -22.96 0.39 -5.12
C ILE A 233 -22.53 0.19 -3.66
N TYR A 234 -22.93 -0.93 -3.06
CA TYR A 234 -22.58 -1.27 -1.68
C TYR A 234 -21.06 -1.35 -1.48
N LEU A 235 -20.35 -2.04 -2.38
CA LEU A 235 -18.90 -2.19 -2.33
C LEU A 235 -18.21 -0.83 -2.43
N SER A 236 -18.69 0.05 -3.31
CA SER A 236 -18.15 1.41 -3.45
C SER A 236 -18.34 2.23 -2.17
N PHE A 237 -19.50 2.12 -1.52
CA PHE A 237 -19.74 2.73 -0.22
C PHE A 237 -18.75 2.23 0.85
N VAL A 238 -18.54 0.91 0.95
CA VAL A 238 -17.59 0.34 1.92
C VAL A 238 -16.15 0.78 1.61
N GLN A 239 -15.77 0.85 0.34
CA GLN A 239 -14.45 1.33 -0.08
C GLN A 239 -14.20 2.79 0.32
N ILE A 240 -15.21 3.66 0.26
CA ILE A 240 -15.11 5.05 0.76
C ILE A 240 -14.82 5.06 2.26
N LEU A 241 -15.56 4.25 3.05
CA LEU A 241 -15.31 4.14 4.49
C LEU A 241 -13.90 3.60 4.78
N GLN A 242 -13.46 2.60 4.03
CA GLN A 242 -12.11 2.05 4.12
C GLN A 242 -11.03 3.10 3.79
N TYR A 243 -11.25 3.93 2.76
CA TYR A 243 -10.32 4.99 2.37
C TYR A 243 -10.10 6.00 3.49
N TYR A 244 -11.18 6.52 4.10
CA TYR A 244 -11.07 7.46 5.21
C TYR A 244 -10.42 6.82 6.44
N TYR A 245 -10.73 5.56 6.74
CA TYR A 245 -10.05 4.80 7.79
C TYR A 245 -8.54 4.66 7.52
N GLN A 246 -8.15 4.27 6.29
CA GLN A 246 -6.74 4.08 5.90
C GLN A 246 -5.98 5.41 5.88
N SER A 247 -6.57 6.47 5.34
CA SER A 247 -6.01 7.82 5.33
C SER A 247 -5.77 8.34 6.75
N GLY A 248 -6.73 8.13 7.66
CA GLY A 248 -6.57 8.46 9.07
C GLY A 248 -5.46 7.65 9.76
N CYS A 249 -5.26 6.38 9.38
CA CYS A 249 -4.14 5.58 9.87
C CYS A 249 -2.79 6.08 9.36
N LEU A 250 -2.69 6.41 8.07
CA LEU A 250 -1.47 6.92 7.44
C LEU A 250 -1.05 8.27 8.02
N TYR A 251 -2.01 9.17 8.23
CA TYR A 251 -1.77 10.45 8.89
C TYR A 251 -1.15 10.28 10.29
N ARG A 252 -1.68 9.34 11.10
CA ARG A 252 -1.13 9.07 12.43
C ARG A 252 0.28 8.50 12.39
N LEU A 253 0.56 7.58 11.45
CA LEU A 253 1.92 7.06 11.27
C LEU A 253 2.91 8.17 10.86
N ARG A 254 2.46 9.16 10.07
CA ARG A 254 3.26 10.33 9.72
C ARG A 254 3.52 11.21 10.94
N ALA A 255 2.49 11.54 11.71
CA ALA A 255 2.63 12.34 12.93
C ALA A 255 3.58 11.68 13.95
N LEU A 256 3.46 10.35 14.13
CA LEU A 256 4.36 9.56 14.98
C LEU A 256 5.79 9.44 14.43
N GLY A 257 5.96 9.49 13.11
CA GLY A 257 7.26 9.44 12.44
C GLY A 257 7.97 10.78 12.34
N GLU A 258 7.27 11.91 12.43
CA GLU A 258 7.85 13.25 12.25
C GLU A 258 8.17 14.03 13.53
N ARG A 259 7.50 13.83 14.69
CA ARG A 259 8.03 14.29 16.01
C ARG A 259 7.13 13.97 17.22
N HIS A 260 7.78 13.90 18.38
CA HIS A 260 7.23 14.20 19.71
C HIS A 260 6.38 15.49 19.63
N ASN A 261 5.13 15.43 20.08
CA ASN A 261 4.10 16.48 20.04
C ASN A 261 3.56 16.84 18.64
N MET A 262 2.35 16.37 18.37
CA MET A 262 1.21 17.28 18.20
C MET A 262 -0.09 16.51 18.45
N ASP A 263 -0.71 16.83 19.58
CA ASP A 263 -2.12 16.51 19.84
C ASP A 263 -2.98 17.24 18.82
N ILE A 264 -3.89 16.51 18.17
CA ILE A 264 -5.01 17.13 17.46
C ILE A 264 -6.27 16.57 18.08
N THR A 265 -6.85 17.41 18.94
CA THR A 265 -8.17 17.31 19.55
C THR A 265 -9.23 17.52 18.48
N VAL A 266 -9.63 16.45 17.81
CA VAL A 266 -10.99 16.40 17.23
C VAL A 266 -11.82 15.55 18.17
N GLU A 267 -12.74 16.17 18.90
CA GLU A 267 -13.58 15.50 19.89
C GLU A 267 -14.76 14.74 19.25
N GLY A 268 -15.24 13.72 19.96
CA GLY A 268 -16.63 13.26 19.89
C GLY A 268 -16.88 12.05 18.99
N PHE A 269 -17.15 12.25 17.70
CA PHE A 269 -17.78 11.22 16.84
C PHE A 269 -16.95 10.82 15.63
N GLN A 270 -16.44 11.79 14.86
CA GLN A 270 -15.56 11.52 13.71
C GLN A 270 -14.29 10.78 14.13
N THR A 271 -13.78 11.13 15.30
CA THR A 271 -12.59 10.53 15.87
C THR A 271 -12.81 9.07 16.26
N TRP A 272 -13.98 8.70 16.76
CA TRP A 272 -14.32 7.30 17.03
C TRP A 272 -14.52 6.50 15.73
N MET A 273 -15.23 7.08 14.76
CA MET A 273 -15.54 6.49 13.45
C MET A 273 -14.28 6.22 12.62
N TRP A 274 -13.34 7.17 12.59
CA TRP A 274 -12.10 7.11 11.81
C TRP A 274 -10.87 6.59 12.58
N ARG A 275 -10.96 6.40 13.92
CA ARG A 275 -9.93 5.70 14.71
C ARG A 275 -10.28 4.22 14.96
N GLY A 276 -11.56 3.85 14.96
CA GLY A 276 -12.01 2.52 15.36
C GLY A 276 -12.14 1.54 14.20
N LEU A 277 -11.25 0.54 14.11
CA LEU A 277 -11.50 -0.64 13.24
C LEU A 277 -12.88 -1.27 13.52
N LYS A 278 -13.33 -1.22 14.79
CA LYS A 278 -14.63 -1.74 15.22
C LYS A 278 -15.83 -1.10 14.49
N PHE A 279 -15.74 0.17 14.11
CA PHE A 279 -16.80 0.85 13.36
C PHE A 279 -16.89 0.30 11.93
N LEU A 280 -15.74 0.04 11.30
CA LEU A 280 -15.66 -0.41 9.91
C LEU A 280 -16.06 -1.90 9.77
N LEU A 281 -15.82 -2.73 10.79
CA LEU A 281 -16.02 -4.18 10.71
C LEU A 281 -17.44 -4.62 10.33
N PRO A 282 -18.54 -4.08 10.90
CA PRO A 282 -19.90 -4.46 10.50
C PRO A 282 -20.14 -4.29 9.00
N PHE A 283 -19.70 -3.17 8.42
CA PHE A 283 -19.84 -2.91 6.98
C PHE A 283 -18.98 -3.87 6.15
N VAL A 284 -17.76 -4.15 6.59
CA VAL A 284 -16.89 -5.11 5.89
C VAL A 284 -17.49 -6.52 5.92
N TYR A 285 -17.98 -6.99 7.07
CA TYR A 285 -18.62 -8.30 7.19
C TYR A 285 -19.91 -8.40 6.40
N LEU A 286 -20.76 -7.37 6.41
CA LEU A 286 -21.95 -7.33 5.57
C LEU A 286 -21.58 -7.43 4.08
N GLY A 287 -20.49 -6.78 3.65
CA GLY A 287 -19.93 -6.97 2.31
C GLY A 287 -19.51 -8.40 2.01
N HIS A 288 -18.88 -9.09 2.97
CA HIS A 288 -18.55 -10.52 2.79
C HIS A 288 -19.80 -11.38 2.68
N PHE A 289 -20.82 -11.14 3.50
CA PHE A 289 -22.09 -11.85 3.39
C PHE A 289 -22.78 -11.58 2.05
N PHE A 290 -22.68 -10.37 1.51
CA PHE A 290 -23.17 -10.07 0.18
C PHE A 290 -22.36 -10.82 -0.90
N GLN A 291 -21.04 -10.96 -0.76
CA GLN A 291 -20.24 -11.84 -1.65
C GLN A 291 -20.73 -13.29 -1.61
N LEU A 292 -21.03 -13.83 -0.42
CA LEU A 292 -21.60 -15.16 -0.28
C LEU A 292 -23.01 -15.25 -0.89
N TYR A 293 -23.84 -14.23 -0.72
CA TYR A 293 -25.16 -14.15 -1.32
C TYR A 293 -25.08 -14.17 -2.85
N ASN A 294 -24.15 -13.41 -3.44
CA ASN A 294 -23.87 -13.46 -4.88
C ASN A 294 -23.42 -14.84 -5.33
N ALA A 295 -22.50 -15.47 -4.60
CA ALA A 295 -22.05 -16.83 -4.91
C ALA A 295 -23.21 -17.83 -4.89
N TYR A 296 -24.09 -17.74 -3.88
CA TYR A 296 -25.25 -18.60 -3.74
C TYR A 296 -26.28 -18.37 -4.84
N THR A 297 -26.67 -17.12 -5.12
CA THR A 297 -27.60 -16.80 -6.21
C THR A 297 -27.09 -17.33 -7.55
N LEU A 298 -25.82 -17.07 -7.88
CA LEU A 298 -25.20 -17.57 -9.11
C LEU A 298 -25.12 -19.09 -9.15
N TYR A 299 -24.87 -19.75 -8.02
CA TYR A 299 -24.90 -21.21 -7.96
C TYR A 299 -26.30 -21.74 -8.30
N GLN A 300 -27.35 -21.15 -7.72
CA GLN A 300 -28.74 -21.54 -8.04
C GLN A 300 -29.07 -21.27 -9.51
N LEU A 301 -28.64 -20.14 -10.07
CA LEU A 301 -28.82 -19.83 -11.49
C LEU A 301 -28.09 -20.83 -12.39
N SER A 302 -26.90 -21.30 -11.99
CA SER A 302 -26.14 -22.31 -12.74
C SER A 302 -26.78 -23.70 -12.76
N LEU A 303 -27.77 -23.96 -11.89
CA LEU A 303 -28.53 -25.21 -11.86
C LEU A 303 -29.81 -25.14 -12.70
N LEU A 304 -30.16 -23.96 -13.24
CA LEU A 304 -31.32 -23.82 -14.12
C LEU A 304 -31.08 -24.60 -15.42
N PRO A 305 -32.07 -25.38 -15.90
CA PRO A 305 -31.95 -26.11 -17.16
C PRO A 305 -31.63 -25.21 -18.37
N GLU A 306 -32.03 -23.94 -18.31
CA GLU A 306 -31.81 -22.95 -19.36
C GLU A 306 -30.43 -22.28 -19.29
N CYS A 307 -29.62 -22.55 -18.26
CA CYS A 307 -28.29 -21.98 -18.12
C CYS A 307 -27.26 -22.75 -18.94
N GLU A 308 -26.87 -22.19 -20.09
CA GLU A 308 -25.78 -22.72 -20.92
C GLU A 308 -24.45 -21.98 -20.68
N GLU A 309 -24.47 -20.86 -19.94
CA GLU A 309 -23.32 -19.98 -19.78
C GLU A 309 -22.37 -20.46 -18.66
N TRP A 310 -21.16 -20.89 -19.03
CA TRP A 310 -20.10 -21.26 -18.08
C TRP A 310 -19.70 -20.10 -17.14
N GLN A 311 -19.93 -18.86 -17.56
CA GLN A 311 -19.63 -17.65 -16.82
C GLN A 311 -20.36 -17.63 -15.46
N VAL A 312 -21.60 -18.12 -15.41
CA VAL A 312 -22.41 -18.11 -14.17
C VAL A 312 -21.74 -18.93 -13.08
N LEU A 313 -21.34 -20.16 -13.41
CA LEU A 313 -20.66 -21.07 -12.48
C LEU A 313 -19.29 -20.53 -12.07
N MET A 314 -18.52 -19.97 -13.01
CA MET A 314 -17.21 -19.40 -12.70
C MET A 314 -17.30 -18.16 -11.81
N MET A 315 -18.29 -17.29 -12.03
CA MET A 315 -18.53 -16.15 -11.15
C MET A 315 -18.98 -16.61 -9.77
N SER A 316 -19.86 -17.62 -9.68
CA SER A 316 -20.26 -18.21 -8.39
C SER A 316 -19.06 -18.69 -7.58
N ALA A 317 -18.21 -19.53 -8.19
CA ALA A 317 -17.01 -20.06 -7.56
C ALA A 317 -16.06 -18.93 -7.12
N THR A 318 -15.89 -17.92 -7.98
CA THR A 318 -14.98 -16.80 -7.72
C THR A 318 -15.48 -15.92 -6.57
N PHE A 319 -16.77 -15.60 -6.52
CA PHE A 319 -17.38 -14.88 -5.39
C PHE A 319 -17.22 -15.67 -4.08
N PHE A 320 -17.36 -16.99 -4.12
CA PHE A 320 -17.18 -17.84 -2.94
C PHE A 320 -15.72 -17.82 -2.44
N VAL A 321 -14.74 -17.91 -3.35
CA VAL A 321 -13.31 -17.79 -3.01
C VAL A 321 -13.01 -16.42 -2.40
N LEU A 322 -13.54 -15.34 -2.97
CA LEU A 322 -13.40 -13.98 -2.44
C LEU A 322 -14.00 -13.88 -1.03
N PHE A 323 -15.21 -14.41 -0.83
CA PHE A 323 -15.85 -14.46 0.48
C PHE A 323 -14.98 -15.16 1.53
N LEU A 324 -14.48 -16.37 1.22
CA LEU A 324 -13.66 -17.15 2.15
C LEU A 324 -12.38 -16.41 2.51
N GLY A 325 -11.62 -15.95 1.52
CA GLY A 325 -10.34 -15.31 1.80
C GLY A 325 -10.49 -13.93 2.45
N ASN A 326 -11.51 -13.15 2.10
CA ASN A 326 -11.81 -11.88 2.76
C ASN A 326 -12.22 -12.09 4.23
N SER A 327 -13.03 -13.12 4.50
CA SER A 327 -13.43 -13.50 5.86
C SER A 327 -12.22 -13.95 6.69
N ILE A 328 -11.38 -14.84 6.16
CA ILE A 328 -10.16 -15.33 6.84
C ILE A 328 -9.18 -14.18 7.10
N SER A 329 -8.93 -13.31 6.12
CA SER A 329 -8.02 -12.17 6.25
C SER A 329 -8.51 -11.16 7.29
N THR A 330 -9.82 -10.90 7.31
CA THR A 330 -10.44 -9.96 8.26
C THR A 330 -10.43 -10.54 9.66
N TRP A 331 -10.81 -11.81 9.83
CA TRP A 331 -10.69 -12.54 11.08
C TRP A 331 -9.26 -12.51 11.62
N GLY A 332 -8.27 -12.84 10.79
CA GLY A 332 -6.85 -12.79 11.17
C GLY A 332 -6.40 -11.38 11.58
N THR A 333 -6.94 -10.33 10.95
CA THR A 333 -6.65 -8.93 11.33
C THR A 333 -7.25 -8.57 12.69
N VAL A 334 -8.47 -9.05 12.98
CA VAL A 334 -9.13 -8.85 14.27
C VAL A 334 -8.39 -9.62 15.37
N ALA A 335 -8.08 -10.90 15.14
CA ALA A 335 -7.37 -11.75 16.09
C ALA A 335 -6.00 -11.16 16.48
N ASN A 336 -5.20 -10.73 15.51
CA ASN A 336 -3.90 -10.09 15.77
C ASN A 336 -4.06 -8.81 16.60
N LYS A 337 -5.04 -7.96 16.29
CA LYS A 337 -5.26 -6.72 17.05
C LYS A 337 -5.79 -6.96 18.46
N LEU A 338 -6.54 -8.04 18.69
CA LEU A 338 -6.94 -8.44 20.04
C LEU A 338 -5.74 -8.96 20.84
N GLY A 339 -4.87 -9.74 20.18
CA GLY A 339 -3.59 -10.19 20.73
C GLY A 339 -2.71 -9.03 21.18
N ASP A 340 -2.45 -8.07 20.29
CA ASP A 340 -1.61 -6.90 20.59
C ASP A 340 -2.14 -6.08 21.78
N LYS A 341 -3.45 -5.84 21.83
CA LYS A 341 -4.08 -5.14 22.96
C LYS A 341 -3.93 -5.90 24.27
N SER A 342 -4.07 -7.22 24.25
CA SER A 342 -3.88 -8.04 25.44
C SER A 342 -2.42 -8.01 25.92
N HIS A 343 -1.46 -7.98 25.00
CA HIS A 343 -0.04 -7.87 25.30
C HIS A 343 0.31 -6.50 25.88
N GLU A 344 -0.17 -5.41 25.28
CA GLU A 344 0.04 -4.04 25.78
C GLU A 344 -0.54 -3.86 27.18
N GLN A 345 -1.75 -4.41 27.43
CA GLN A 345 -2.35 -4.39 28.77
C GLN A 345 -1.53 -5.18 29.81
N ARG A 346 -0.94 -6.32 29.42
CA ARG A 346 -0.04 -7.09 30.29
C ARG A 346 1.22 -6.31 30.65
N LEU A 347 1.87 -5.67 29.67
CA LEU A 347 3.05 -4.83 29.90
C LEU A 347 2.74 -3.66 30.82
N ARG A 348 1.60 -2.98 30.63
CA ARG A 348 1.16 -1.90 31.53
C ARG A 348 0.90 -2.38 32.96
N ARG A 349 0.32 -3.58 33.14
CA ARG A 349 0.14 -4.17 34.48
C ARG A 349 1.47 -4.50 35.13
N GLN A 350 2.43 -5.03 34.37
CA GLN A 350 3.78 -5.32 34.87
C GLN A 350 4.54 -4.05 35.25
N SER A 351 4.47 -2.98 34.45
CA SER A 351 5.13 -1.72 34.78
C SER A 351 4.52 -1.04 36.01
N LEU A 352 3.19 -1.07 36.16
CA LEU A 352 2.50 -0.59 37.36
C LEU A 352 2.90 -1.38 38.61
N TYR A 353 2.99 -2.71 38.51
CA TYR A 353 3.46 -3.57 39.60
C TYR A 353 4.90 -3.26 40.01
N GLN A 354 5.81 -3.00 39.05
CA GLN A 354 7.19 -2.60 39.35
C GLN A 354 7.27 -1.23 40.02
N LEU A 355 6.44 -0.27 39.60
CA LEU A 355 6.35 1.05 40.22
C LEU A 355 5.80 0.99 41.66
N GLU A 356 4.83 0.13 41.93
CA GLU A 356 4.33 -0.12 43.29
C GLU A 356 5.39 -0.77 44.18
N LYS A 357 6.20 -1.68 43.63
CA LYS A 357 7.29 -2.34 44.37
C LYS A 357 8.42 -1.35 44.72
N CYS A 358 8.78 -0.45 43.81
CA CYS A 358 9.76 0.62 44.08
C CYS A 358 9.27 1.66 45.10
N LYS A 359 7.95 1.82 45.28
CA LYS A 359 7.37 2.75 46.27
C LYS A 359 7.27 2.19 47.68
N LYS A 360 7.48 0.89 47.90
CA LYS A 360 7.60 0.31 49.24
C LYS A 360 9.07 0.32 49.66
N PRO A 361 9.50 1.22 50.56
CA PRO A 361 10.82 1.09 51.17
C PRO A 361 10.84 -0.20 52.00
N ASP A 362 11.94 -0.95 51.91
CA ASP A 362 12.23 -2.10 52.77
C ASP A 362 12.07 -1.68 54.24
N SER A 363 10.96 -2.08 54.84
CA SER A 363 10.67 -1.92 56.27
C SER A 363 11.17 -3.13 57.07
N SER A 364 12.06 -3.94 56.48
CA SER A 364 12.66 -5.14 57.07
C SER A 364 14.16 -4.95 57.33
N GLY A 365 14.51 -3.91 58.08
CA GLY A 365 15.91 -3.61 58.44
C GLY A 365 16.04 -2.69 59.65
N LEU A 366 15.20 -2.84 60.67
CA LEU A 366 15.30 -2.07 61.93
C LEU A 366 14.77 -2.90 63.11
N HIS A 367 15.36 -4.07 63.35
CA HIS A 367 15.30 -4.73 64.66
C HIS A 367 16.50 -5.67 64.82
N HIS A 368 17.63 -5.12 65.28
CA HIS A 368 18.48 -5.73 66.30
C HIS A 368 19.69 -4.83 66.60
N HIS A 369 19.57 -3.99 67.63
CA HIS A 369 20.59 -3.80 68.68
C HIS A 369 20.09 -2.78 69.71
N ARG A 370 19.64 -3.34 70.85
CA ARG A 370 19.44 -2.81 72.21
C ARG A 370 18.80 -3.99 72.92
N ASP A 371 19.39 -4.65 73.91
CA ASP A 371 20.43 -4.28 74.87
C ASP A 371 21.41 -5.45 75.11
#